data_AF-A0A368PVQ8-F1
#
_entry.id   AF-A0A368PVQ8-F1
#
_cell.length_a   1.000
_cell.length_b   1.000
_cell.length_c   1.000
_cell.angle_alpha   90.00
_cell.angle_beta   90.00
_cell.angle_gamma   90.00
#
_symmetry.space_group_name_H-M   'P 1'
#
loop_
_entity.id
_entity.type
_entity.pdbx_description
1 polymer ?
#
loop_
_entity_poly.entity_id
_entity_poly.type
_entity_poly.pdbx_seq_one_letter_code
_entity_poly.pdbx_strand_id
1 'polypeptide(L)'
;MSWPWSHGSSWSEPAFVGQSQGCLYCISEHIKGNSAQITIWVLEDYDKEKWVMKHHVSSLQLFGSVKWLVHFDYIVVAIHPDRDLIFISHRGQKLISYNVDSKEVNALSTLRGGCEWIIPYVPYFSESSVLSNKL
;
A
#
# COMPACT_ATOMS: atom_id res chain seq x y z
N MET A 1 21.56 -6.99 7.07
CA MET A 1 20.14 -6.69 6.88
C MET A 1 19.83 -5.32 7.44
N SER A 2 19.56 -4.34 6.58
CA SER A 2 18.99 -3.06 6.99
C SER A 2 17.52 -3.04 6.57
N TRP A 3 16.74 -3.90 7.20
CA TRP A 3 15.29 -3.74 7.28
C TRP A 3 15.01 -2.57 8.26
N PRO A 4 13.94 -1.77 8.12
CA PRO A 4 13.76 -0.52 8.88
C PRO A 4 13.73 -0.63 10.41
N TRP A 5 13.78 -1.85 10.95
CA TRP A 5 13.51 -2.19 12.33
C TRP A 5 14.74 -2.16 13.24
N SER A 6 15.94 -1.87 12.71
CA SER A 6 17.17 -1.92 13.51
C SER A 6 17.31 -0.77 14.53
N HIS A 7 16.36 0.17 14.60
CA HIS A 7 16.40 1.29 15.54
C HIS A 7 15.08 1.49 16.29
N GLY A 8 14.85 0.66 17.31
CA GLY A 8 14.33 1.07 18.63
C GLY A 8 13.01 1.85 18.71
N SER A 9 12.12 1.79 17.71
CA SER A 9 10.83 2.46 17.76
C SER A 9 9.69 1.44 17.79
N SER A 10 8.79 1.69 18.72
CA SER A 10 7.65 0.87 19.07
C SER A 10 6.67 0.70 17.89
N TRP A 11 6.40 -0.55 17.52
CA TRP A 11 5.31 -1.04 16.65
C TRP A 11 5.24 -0.41 15.25
N SER A 12 5.79 -1.11 14.25
CA SER A 12 5.62 -0.73 12.84
C SER A 12 5.31 -1.93 11.95
N GLU A 13 4.34 -2.79 12.33
CA GLU A 13 4.02 -4.00 11.55
C GLU A 13 3.76 -3.67 10.07
N PRO A 14 4.25 -4.51 9.13
CA PRO A 14 4.00 -4.28 7.71
C PRO A 14 2.50 -4.38 7.45
N ALA A 15 1.91 -3.27 7.00
CA ALA A 15 0.48 -3.19 6.71
C ALA A 15 0.13 -3.93 5.41
N PHE A 16 1.07 -3.98 4.44
CA PHE A 16 0.85 -4.61 3.15
C PHE A 16 2.17 -4.91 2.42
N VAL A 17 2.21 -6.03 1.71
CA VAL A 17 3.30 -6.37 0.77
C VAL A 17 2.67 -6.71 -0.58
N GLY A 18 3.22 -6.15 -1.65
CA GLY A 18 2.74 -6.40 -3.01
C GLY A 18 3.81 -6.11 -4.05
N GLN A 19 3.54 -6.41 -5.31
CA GLN A 19 4.47 -6.16 -6.42
C GLN A 19 4.01 -4.98 -7.26
N SER A 20 4.96 -4.18 -7.74
CA SER A 20 4.75 -3.14 -8.75
C SER A 20 6.01 -2.96 -9.58
N GLN A 21 5.87 -2.80 -10.89
CA GLN A 21 6.94 -2.54 -11.84
C GLN A 21 8.10 -3.57 -11.74
N GLY A 22 7.77 -4.83 -11.43
CA GLY A 22 8.76 -5.91 -11.25
C GLY A 22 9.49 -5.91 -9.90
N CYS A 23 9.19 -4.98 -9.00
CA CYS A 23 9.81 -4.90 -7.67
C CYS A 23 8.82 -5.23 -6.56
N LEU A 24 9.33 -5.75 -5.45
CA LEU A 24 8.55 -5.98 -4.24
C LEU A 24 8.45 -4.68 -3.43
N TYR A 25 7.23 -4.30 -3.08
CA TYR A 25 6.91 -3.14 -2.28
C TYR A 25 6.40 -3.58 -0.92
N CYS A 26 6.82 -2.86 0.13
CA CYS A 26 6.30 -3.01 1.48
C CYS A 26 5.77 -1.67 1.97
N ILE A 27 4.55 -1.67 2.47
CA ILE A 27 3.92 -0.51 3.09
C ILE A 27 3.84 -0.78 4.59
N SER A 28 4.34 0.16 5.38
CA SER A 28 4.38 0.07 6.84
C SER A 28 3.90 1.38 7.45
N GLU A 29 3.32 1.28 8.63
CA GLU A 29 2.87 2.40 9.44
C GLU A 29 3.78 2.57 10.65
N HIS A 30 4.08 3.81 11.01
CA HIS A 30 4.56 4.13 12.35
C HIS A 30 3.87 5.37 12.90
N ILE A 31 3.68 5.43 14.21
CA ILE A 31 3.09 6.60 14.86
C ILE A 31 4.18 7.68 15.00
N LYS A 32 3.89 8.88 14.50
CA LYS A 32 4.76 10.05 14.62
C LYS A 32 3.96 11.22 15.18
N GLY A 33 4.16 11.51 16.47
CA GLY A 33 3.37 12.51 17.20
C GLY A 33 1.90 12.10 17.28
N ASN A 34 1.01 12.93 16.75
CA ASN A 34 -0.45 12.70 16.78
C ASN A 34 -1.00 12.13 15.46
N SER A 35 -0.13 11.65 14.57
CA SER A 35 -0.54 11.11 13.27
C SER A 35 0.18 9.82 12.94
N ALA A 36 -0.49 8.94 12.21
CA ALA A 36 0.15 7.80 11.57
C ALA A 36 0.93 8.26 10.32
N GLN A 37 2.16 7.76 10.18
CA GLN A 37 3.02 7.99 9.04
C GLN A 37 3.12 6.69 8.23
N ILE A 38 2.64 6.75 6.99
CA ILE A 38 2.76 5.65 6.03
C ILE A 38 4.12 5.76 5.36
N THR A 39 4.85 4.65 5.30
CA THR A 39 6.13 4.53 4.62
C THR A 39 6.06 3.46 3.54
N ILE A 40 6.66 3.75 2.39
CA ILE A 40 6.66 2.91 1.20
C ILE A 40 8.10 2.52 0.91
N TRP A 41 8.37 1.23 0.95
CA TRP A 41 9.68 0.64 0.76
C TRP A 41 9.70 -0.23 -0.48
N VAL A 42 10.83 -0.25 -1.18
CA VAL A 42 11.07 -1.10 -2.35
C VAL A 42 12.29 -1.95 -2.10
N LEU A 43 12.20 -3.23 -2.44
CA LEU A 43 13.32 -4.15 -2.47
C LEU A 43 14.08 -3.98 -3.79
N GLU A 44 15.23 -3.32 -3.74
CA GLU A 44 16.05 -3.02 -4.94
C GLU A 44 17.05 -4.14 -5.28
N ASP A 45 17.60 -4.78 -4.25
CA ASP A 45 18.60 -5.84 -4.40
C ASP A 45 18.13 -7.04 -3.58
N TYR A 46 17.65 -8.06 -4.28
CA TYR A 46 17.10 -9.27 -3.68
C TYR A 46 18.20 -10.13 -3.04
N ASP A 47 19.39 -10.19 -3.63
CA ASP A 47 20.51 -10.98 -3.11
C ASP A 47 21.04 -10.41 -1.79
N LYS A 48 21.01 -9.07 -1.66
CA LYS A 48 21.43 -8.36 -0.43
C LYS A 48 20.28 -8.04 0.51
N GLU A 49 19.04 -8.43 0.16
CA GLU A 49 17.81 -8.08 0.88
C GLU A 49 17.73 -6.57 1.18
N LYS A 50 18.14 -5.74 0.22
CA LYS A 50 18.28 -4.30 0.41
C LYS A 50 16.97 -3.59 0.14
N TRP A 51 16.34 -3.13 1.21
CA TRP A 51 15.16 -2.28 1.15
C TRP A 51 15.52 -0.80 1.19
N VAL A 52 14.88 -0.01 0.32
CA VAL A 52 15.05 1.43 0.23
C VAL A 52 13.71 2.12 0.41
N MET A 53 13.67 3.16 1.26
CA MET A 53 12.47 3.97 1.44
C MET A 53 12.27 4.83 0.21
N LYS A 54 11.24 4.55 -0.58
CA LYS A 54 10.87 5.33 -1.77
C LYS A 54 10.12 6.59 -1.35
N HIS A 55 9.20 6.48 -0.39
CA HIS A 55 8.40 7.61 0.03
C HIS A 55 7.81 7.46 1.44
N HIS A 56 7.33 8.58 2.01
CA HIS A 56 6.52 8.61 3.21
C HIS A 56 5.44 9.68 3.09
N VAL A 57 4.24 9.39 3.59
CA VAL A 57 3.11 10.32 3.59
C VAL A 57 2.32 10.18 4.88
N SER A 58 1.89 11.30 5.47
CA SER A 58 1.10 11.22 6.70
C SER A 58 -0.34 10.85 6.37
N SER A 59 -0.97 10.10 7.27
CA SER A 59 -2.42 9.85 7.25
C SER A 59 -3.25 11.13 7.12
N LEU A 60 -2.81 12.24 7.74
CA LEU A 60 -3.44 13.55 7.59
C LEU A 60 -3.37 14.11 6.17
N GLN A 61 -2.27 13.88 5.44
CA GLN A 61 -2.16 14.28 4.03
C GLN A 61 -3.04 13.44 3.11
N LEU A 62 -3.20 12.15 3.41
CA LEU A 62 -4.03 11.25 2.61
C LEU A 62 -5.54 11.44 2.84
N PHE A 63 -5.94 11.60 4.10
CA PHE A 63 -7.35 11.57 4.50
C PHE A 63 -7.89 12.90 5.01
N GLY A 64 -7.03 13.89 5.26
CA GLY A 64 -7.40 15.16 5.88
C GLY A 64 -7.50 15.10 7.41
N SER A 65 -8.07 16.14 8.01
CA SER A 65 -8.20 16.27 9.48
C SER A 65 -9.24 15.33 10.09
N VAL A 66 -8.93 14.04 10.18
CA VAL A 66 -9.68 13.10 11.00
C VAL A 66 -9.06 13.15 12.40
N LYS A 67 -9.77 13.78 13.35
CA LYS A 67 -9.28 14.16 14.69
C LYS A 67 -8.96 12.99 15.63
N TRP A 68 -9.11 11.75 15.21
CA TRP A 68 -8.91 10.58 16.06
C TRP A 68 -8.40 9.44 15.19
N LEU A 69 -7.08 9.32 15.07
CA LEU A 69 -6.46 8.14 14.48
C LEU A 69 -6.16 7.21 15.64
N VAL A 70 -7.08 6.28 15.87
CA VAL A 70 -6.72 5.04 16.54
C VAL A 70 -5.85 4.28 15.52
N HIS A 71 -4.87 3.53 16.01
CA HIS A 71 -3.98 2.70 15.19
C HIS A 71 -4.82 1.91 14.15
N PHE A 72 -4.39 1.86 12.88
CA PHE A 72 -5.01 1.03 11.83
C PHE A 72 -6.44 1.39 11.37
N ASP A 73 -6.85 2.67 11.40
CA ASP A 73 -8.14 3.11 10.84
C ASP A 73 -8.22 3.09 9.30
N TYR A 74 -7.18 2.59 8.61
CA TYR A 74 -7.21 2.33 7.18
C TYR A 74 -6.65 0.95 6.84
N ILE A 75 -7.02 0.47 5.66
CA ILE A 75 -6.45 -0.72 5.02
C ILE A 75 -5.80 -0.31 3.70
N VAL A 76 -4.63 -0.86 3.41
CA VAL A 76 -4.09 -0.85 2.04
C VAL A 76 -4.80 -1.95 1.28
N VAL A 77 -5.46 -1.59 0.18
CA VAL A 77 -6.29 -2.49 -0.60
C VAL A 77 -5.47 -3.22 -1.66
N ALA A 78 -4.65 -2.47 -2.39
CA ALA A 78 -3.84 -3.00 -3.48
C ALA A 78 -2.71 -2.02 -3.85
N ILE A 79 -1.67 -2.58 -4.47
CA ILE A 79 -0.66 -1.82 -5.22
C ILE A 79 -0.89 -2.12 -6.70
N HIS A 80 -0.91 -1.08 -7.54
CA HIS A 80 -1.07 -1.27 -8.98
C HIS A 80 0.17 -1.97 -9.56
N PRO A 81 0.02 -3.03 -10.36
CA PRO A 81 1.16 -3.83 -10.83
C PRO A 81 2.12 -3.04 -11.74
N ASP A 82 1.62 -2.09 -12.54
CA ASP A 82 2.47 -1.37 -13.52
C ASP A 82 2.69 0.13 -13.23
N ARG A 83 2.02 0.67 -12.22
CA ARG A 83 1.99 2.12 -11.95
C ARG A 83 2.31 2.37 -10.50
N ASP A 84 2.84 3.56 -10.21
CA ASP A 84 3.09 4.06 -8.86
C ASP A 84 1.81 4.41 -8.10
N LEU A 85 0.77 3.57 -8.18
CA LEU A 85 -0.54 3.79 -7.56
C LEU A 85 -0.77 2.80 -6.43
N ILE A 86 -1.15 3.34 -5.27
CA ILE A 86 -1.57 2.57 -4.10
C ILE A 86 -3.03 2.89 -3.81
N PHE A 87 -3.85 1.87 -3.61
CA PHE A 87 -5.25 2.01 -3.23
C PHE A 87 -5.38 1.83 -1.72
N ILE A 88 -5.98 2.82 -1.06
CA ILE A 88 -6.08 2.86 0.40
C ILE A 88 -7.52 3.19 0.78
N SER A 89 -8.07 2.46 1.73
CA SER A 89 -9.42 2.67 2.23
C SER A 89 -9.38 3.05 3.71
N HIS A 90 -9.89 4.22 4.03
CA HIS A 90 -10.15 4.61 5.42
C HIS A 90 -11.48 3.99 5.87
N ARG A 91 -11.47 3.23 6.97
CA ARG A 91 -12.62 2.43 7.44
C ARG A 91 -13.88 3.29 7.47
N GLY A 92 -14.92 2.82 6.75
CA GLY A 92 -16.24 3.45 6.72
C GLY A 92 -16.34 4.83 6.06
N GLN A 93 -15.29 5.32 5.38
CA GLN A 93 -15.28 6.64 4.77
C GLN A 93 -15.03 6.61 3.26
N LYS A 94 -13.77 6.48 2.85
CA LYS A 94 -13.34 6.76 1.47
C LYS A 94 -12.31 5.76 0.98
N LEU A 95 -12.49 5.34 -0.26
CA LEU A 95 -11.45 4.69 -1.05
C LEU A 95 -10.72 5.77 -1.86
N ILE A 96 -9.41 5.83 -1.69
CA ILE A 96 -8.53 6.74 -2.42
C ILE A 96 -7.51 5.94 -3.25
N SER A 97 -7.05 6.53 -4.34
CA SER A 97 -5.78 6.16 -4.97
C SER A 97 -4.74 7.24 -4.66
N TYR A 98 -3.55 6.81 -4.29
CA TYR A 98 -2.39 7.66 -4.06
C TYR A 98 -1.31 7.35 -5.10
N ASN A 99 -0.89 8.37 -5.85
CA ASN A 99 0.25 8.26 -6.75
C ASN A 99 1.53 8.58 -5.97
N VAL A 100 2.45 7.62 -5.89
CA VAL A 100 3.70 7.75 -5.10
C VAL A 100 4.68 8.74 -5.74
N ASP A 101 4.69 8.82 -7.07
CA ASP A 101 5.60 9.71 -7.81
C ASP A 101 5.08 11.15 -7.84
N SER A 102 3.85 11.35 -8.34
CA SER A 102 3.24 12.69 -8.41
C SER A 102 2.77 13.22 -7.06
N LYS A 103 2.67 12.35 -6.04
CA LYS A 103 2.14 12.64 -4.69
C LYS A 103 0.68 13.08 -4.68
N GLU A 104 -0.05 12.79 -5.76
CA GLU A 104 -1.45 13.15 -5.89
C GLU A 104 -2.36 12.13 -5.20
N VAL A 105 -3.40 12.63 -4.54
CA VAL A 105 -4.45 11.83 -3.92
C VAL A 105 -5.74 12.05 -4.69
N ASN A 106 -6.34 10.97 -5.17
CA ASN A 106 -7.63 11.01 -5.85
C ASN A 106 -8.67 10.19 -5.08
N ALA A 107 -9.82 10.78 -4.80
CA ALA A 107 -10.95 10.08 -4.20
C ALA A 107 -11.68 9.26 -5.27
N LEU A 108 -11.81 7.96 -5.05
CA LEU A 108 -12.46 7.05 -6.00
C LEU A 108 -13.92 6.79 -5.64
N SER A 109 -14.19 6.59 -4.34
CA SER A 109 -15.55 6.32 -3.87
C SER A 109 -15.71 6.65 -2.38
N THR A 110 -16.94 6.92 -1.97
CA THR A 110 -17.34 7.02 -0.55
C THR A 110 -18.08 5.73 -0.19
N LEU A 111 -17.49 4.93 0.71
CA LEU A 111 -18.03 3.64 1.12
C LEU A 111 -19.14 3.87 2.15
N ARG A 112 -20.37 4.06 1.67
CA ARG A 112 -21.55 4.22 2.53
C ARG A 112 -21.95 2.86 3.11
N GLY A 113 -21.80 2.70 4.43
CA GLY A 113 -22.25 1.49 5.13
C GLY A 113 -21.16 0.57 5.68
N GLY A 114 -19.99 1.09 6.05
CA GLY A 114 -19.06 0.35 6.90
C GLY A 114 -18.50 -0.92 6.26
N CYS A 115 -18.24 -0.92 4.94
CA CYS A 115 -17.41 -1.97 4.35
C CYS A 115 -16.07 -2.02 5.08
N GLU A 116 -15.92 -3.02 5.95
CA GLU A 116 -14.71 -3.20 6.75
C GLU A 116 -13.56 -3.79 5.93
N TRP A 117 -13.87 -4.46 4.82
CA TRP A 117 -12.92 -5.22 4.02
C TRP A 117 -13.18 -5.04 2.53
N ILE A 118 -12.15 -4.60 1.79
CA ILE A 118 -12.14 -4.57 0.33
C ILE A 118 -11.18 -5.68 -0.11
N ILE A 119 -11.70 -6.66 -0.84
CA ILE A 119 -10.91 -7.77 -1.37
C ILE A 119 -10.64 -7.45 -2.84
N PRO A 120 -9.37 -7.27 -3.26
CA PRO A 120 -9.05 -7.07 -4.66
C PRO A 120 -9.45 -8.32 -5.46
N TYR A 121 -10.12 -8.12 -6.58
CA TYR A 121 -10.39 -9.21 -7.51
C TYR A 121 -9.07 -9.61 -8.19
N VAL A 122 -8.64 -10.84 -7.98
CA VAL A 122 -7.50 -11.44 -8.68
C VAL A 122 -8.06 -12.33 -9.80
N PRO A 123 -8.13 -11.85 -11.05
CA PRO A 123 -8.58 -12.69 -12.15
C PRO A 123 -7.65 -13.90 -12.29
N TYR A 124 -8.22 -15.10 -12.20
CA TYR A 124 -7.52 -16.32 -12.51
C TYR A 124 -7.34 -16.44 -14.02
N PHE A 125 -6.15 -16.11 -14.52
CA PHE A 125 -5.76 -16.37 -15.89
C PHE A 125 -5.10 -17.75 -15.94
N SER A 126 -5.88 -18.83 -16.06
CA SER A 126 -5.32 -20.05 -16.63
C SER A 126 -5.02 -19.78 -18.09
N GLU A 127 -3.76 -19.88 -18.50
CA GLU A 127 -3.42 -20.02 -19.91
C GLU A 127 -4.19 -21.20 -20.47
N SER A 128 -5.20 -20.92 -21.30
CA SER A 128 -5.83 -21.97 -22.08
C SER A 128 -4.80 -22.38 -23.13
N SER A 129 -4.38 -23.64 -23.11
CA SER A 129 -3.52 -24.24 -24.14
C SER A 129 -4.24 -24.41 -25.49
N VAL A 130 -5.03 -23.42 -25.90
CA VAL A 130 -5.63 -23.34 -27.22
C VAL A 130 -4.68 -22.53 -28.09
N LEU A 131 -3.61 -23.22 -28.51
CA LEU A 131 -2.95 -23.15 -29.82
C LEU A 131 -1.60 -23.90 -29.77
N SER A 132 -1.57 -25.10 -29.18
CA SER A 132 -0.68 -26.14 -29.69
C SER A 132 -1.46 -26.86 -30.78
N ASN A 133 -1.33 -26.39 -32.02
CA ASN A 133 -1.46 -27.15 -33.27
C ASN A 133 -1.69 -26.16 -34.42
N LYS A 134 -0.60 -25.78 -35.08
CA LYS A 134 -0.49 -25.91 -36.54
C LYS A 134 0.99 -25.92 -36.89
N LEU A 135 1.39 -27.04 -37.50
CA LEU A 135 2.60 -27.26 -38.28
C LEU A 135 2.83 -26.13 -39.28
#